data_AF-A0A432IJM3-F1
#
_entry.id   AF-A0A432IJM3-F1
#
_cell.length_a   1.000
_cell.length_b   1.000
_cell.length_c   1.000
_cell.angle_alpha   90.00
_cell.angle_beta   90.00
_cell.angle_gamma   90.00
#
_symmetry.space_group_name_H-M   'P 1'
#
loop_
_entity.id
_entity.type
_entity.pdbx_description
1 polymer ?
#
loop_
_entity_poly.entity_id
_entity_poly.type
_entity_poly.pdbx_seq_one_letter_code
_entity_poly.pdbx_strand_id
1 'polypeptide(L)'
;MRAMLVSTLVFFMTSGLDAQVDLHTDDYASSGSNSARNLVRDEGGSLHCLSLEQVVAGERQLIVQTSSDGGLSWITQPQVLNDADSGLFDPDPASQCSLAIDDQGTLHILWGRYTYPSYFRQFYR
;
A
#
# COMPACT_ATOMS: atom_id res chain seq x y z
N MET A 1 57.22 10.15 -14.35
CA MET A 1 55.91 9.51 -14.11
C MET A 1 55.20 10.27 -13.01
N ARG A 2 54.05 10.90 -13.29
CA ARG A 2 53.22 11.58 -12.28
C ARG A 2 52.18 10.58 -11.77
N ALA A 3 52.18 10.31 -10.47
CA ALA A 3 51.15 9.51 -9.82
C ALA A 3 49.88 10.38 -9.67
N MET A 4 48.77 9.95 -10.28
CA MET A 4 47.45 10.51 -10.02
C MET A 4 46.86 9.81 -8.80
N LEU A 5 46.61 10.57 -7.74
CA LEU A 5 45.76 10.14 -6.62
C LEU A 5 44.31 10.24 -7.06
N VAL A 6 43.64 9.09 -7.19
CA VAL A 6 42.18 9.01 -7.30
C VAL A 6 41.64 9.09 -5.88
N SER A 7 41.06 10.22 -5.53
CA SER A 7 40.38 10.39 -4.24
C SER A 7 38.95 9.85 -4.38
N THR A 8 38.71 8.66 -3.86
CA THR A 8 37.37 8.05 -3.86
C THR A 8 36.55 8.71 -2.75
N LEU A 9 35.59 9.53 -3.14
CA LEU A 9 34.61 10.11 -2.22
C LEU A 9 33.62 9.01 -1.80
N VAL A 10 33.69 8.58 -0.55
CA VAL A 10 32.72 7.63 0.03
C VAL A 10 31.56 8.43 0.61
N PHE A 11 30.41 8.41 -0.07
CA PHE A 11 29.16 8.92 0.50
C PHE A 11 28.64 7.88 1.50
N PHE A 12 28.69 8.21 2.78
CA PHE A 12 27.89 7.54 3.78
C PHE A 12 26.46 8.09 3.68
N MET A 13 25.58 7.38 2.97
CA MET A 13 24.14 7.58 3.11
C MET A 13 23.76 7.05 4.49
N THR A 14 23.63 7.94 5.47
CA THR A 14 22.99 7.58 6.74
C THR A 14 21.51 7.36 6.43
N SER A 15 21.09 6.12 6.23
CA SER A 15 19.67 5.75 6.25
C SER A 15 19.21 5.82 7.71
N GLY A 16 19.02 7.04 8.22
CA GLY A 16 18.17 7.21 9.39
C GLY A 16 16.78 6.71 9.02
N LEU A 17 16.11 6.02 9.94
CA LEU A 17 14.66 5.85 9.83
C LEU A 17 14.09 7.27 9.87
N ASP A 18 13.54 7.74 8.75
CA ASP A 18 12.78 8.97 8.71
C ASP A 18 11.60 8.90 9.68
N ALA A 19 11.06 10.05 10.06
CA ALA A 19 9.97 10.14 11.03
C ALA A 19 8.77 9.28 10.58
N GLN A 20 8.07 8.68 11.56
CA GLN A 20 6.83 7.96 11.31
C GLN A 20 5.80 8.90 10.64
N VAL A 21 5.11 8.39 9.63
CA VAL A 21 3.97 9.05 8.97
C VAL A 21 2.71 8.23 9.20
N ASP A 22 1.66 8.87 9.64
CA ASP A 22 0.33 8.26 9.74
C ASP A 22 -0.35 8.33 8.37
N LEU A 23 -0.63 7.16 7.78
CA LEU A 23 -1.27 7.07 6.46
C LEU A 23 -2.78 7.30 6.54
N HIS A 24 -3.42 6.76 7.58
CA HIS A 24 -4.82 7.01 7.98
C HIS A 24 -4.99 6.61 9.46
N THR A 25 -6.10 7.03 10.08
CA THR A 25 -6.31 6.90 11.55
C THR A 25 -7.73 6.43 11.92
N ASP A 26 -8.35 5.61 11.08
CA ASP A 26 -9.69 5.08 11.37
C ASP A 26 -9.69 3.85 12.28
N ASP A 27 -10.89 3.39 12.64
CA ASP A 27 -11.12 2.28 13.58
C ASP A 27 -10.78 0.89 12.99
N TYR A 28 -10.37 0.80 11.71
CA TYR A 28 -10.10 -0.44 11.02
C TYR A 28 -8.61 -0.61 10.64
N ALA A 29 -8.06 -1.78 11.00
CA ALA A 29 -6.71 -2.13 10.61
C ALA A 29 -6.64 -2.46 9.11
N SER A 30 -5.99 -1.58 8.35
CA SER A 30 -5.81 -1.74 6.89
C SER A 30 -4.83 -2.85 6.50
N SER A 31 -3.90 -3.19 7.40
CA SER A 31 -2.99 -4.33 7.27
C SER A 31 -3.71 -5.61 7.70
N GLY A 32 -4.63 -6.05 6.83
CA GLY A 32 -5.33 -7.32 6.99
C GLY A 32 -4.32 -8.44 7.24
N SER A 33 -4.19 -8.87 8.50
CA SER A 33 -3.17 -9.80 8.96
C SER A 33 -1.73 -9.32 8.71
N ASN A 34 -0.87 -9.56 9.69
CA ASN A 34 0.59 -9.46 9.65
C ASN A 34 1.28 -10.32 8.54
N SER A 35 0.50 -10.90 7.62
CA SER A 35 0.94 -11.71 6.48
C SER A 35 0.71 -11.08 5.10
N ALA A 36 -0.05 -9.97 4.98
CA ALA A 36 -0.34 -9.35 3.68
C ALA A 36 0.74 -8.32 3.29
N ARG A 37 1.14 -8.32 2.01
CA ARG A 37 2.02 -7.27 1.46
C ARG A 37 1.15 -6.11 0.97
N ASN A 38 1.23 -5.01 1.70
CA ASN A 38 0.47 -3.79 1.43
C ASN A 38 1.35 -2.63 0.94
N LEU A 39 2.62 -2.89 0.61
CA LEU A 39 3.54 -1.88 0.09
C LEU A 39 4.43 -2.48 -1.00
N VAL A 40 4.55 -1.79 -2.13
CA VAL A 40 5.53 -2.08 -3.18
C VAL A 40 6.26 -0.81 -3.61
N ARG A 41 7.37 -0.99 -4.32
CA ARG A 41 8.14 0.08 -4.95
C ARG A 41 8.19 -0.15 -6.45
N ASP A 42 7.89 0.88 -7.25
CA ASP A 42 8.01 0.82 -8.71
C ASP A 42 9.45 1.04 -9.19
N GLU A 43 9.69 0.85 -10.49
CA GLU A 43 11.02 1.05 -11.12
C GLU A 43 11.51 2.50 -10.99
N GLY A 44 10.60 3.48 -10.99
CA GLY A 44 10.90 4.89 -10.76
C GLY A 44 11.26 5.23 -9.31
N GLY A 45 11.04 4.27 -8.41
CA GLY A 45 11.33 4.37 -7.00
C GLY A 45 10.18 4.87 -6.13
N SER A 46 9.00 5.13 -6.71
CA SER A 46 7.81 5.53 -5.95
C SER A 46 7.28 4.35 -5.13
N LEU A 47 6.72 4.65 -3.98
CA LEU A 47 6.10 3.66 -3.09
C LEU A 47 4.59 3.69 -3.27
N HIS A 48 3.95 2.52 -3.29
CA HIS A 48 2.50 2.38 -3.38
C HIS A 48 2.00 1.54 -2.22
N CYS A 49 1.12 2.10 -1.39
CA CYS A 49 0.54 1.46 -0.23
C CYS A 49 -0.96 1.21 -0.42
N LEU A 50 -1.43 -0.02 -0.20
CA LEU A 50 -2.85 -0.37 -0.23
C LEU A 50 -3.40 -0.48 1.19
N SER A 51 -4.53 0.16 1.42
CA SER A 51 -5.22 0.15 2.70
C SER A 51 -6.73 -0.08 2.53
N LEU A 52 -7.35 -0.68 3.55
CA LEU A 52 -8.78 -0.50 3.82
C LEU A 52 -8.95 0.71 4.72
N GLU A 53 -9.81 1.64 4.33
CA GLU A 53 -10.15 2.86 5.06
C GLU A 53 -11.65 2.90 5.36
N GLN A 54 -12.01 3.34 6.57
CA GLN A 54 -13.39 3.51 7.01
C GLN A 54 -13.68 4.97 7.40
N VAL A 55 -13.75 5.86 6.41
CA VAL A 55 -14.18 7.26 6.64
C VAL A 55 -15.68 7.35 6.93
N VAL A 56 -16.48 6.53 6.23
CA VAL A 56 -17.93 6.44 6.41
C VAL A 56 -18.24 5.15 7.17
N ALA A 57 -18.99 5.26 8.26
CA ALA A 57 -19.34 4.10 9.08
C ALA A 57 -20.02 3.00 8.26
N GLY A 58 -19.50 1.78 8.33
CA GLY A 58 -19.98 0.62 7.57
C GLY A 58 -19.35 0.48 6.18
N GLU A 59 -18.69 1.51 5.66
CA GLU A 59 -17.96 1.43 4.39
C GLU A 59 -16.49 1.04 4.64
N ARG A 60 -15.98 0.07 3.85
CA ARG A 60 -14.57 -0.35 3.85
C ARG A 60 -14.00 -0.08 2.47
N GLN A 61 -13.58 1.16 2.23
CA GLN A 61 -13.03 1.58 0.95
C GLN A 61 -11.60 1.06 0.80
N LEU A 62 -11.27 0.48 -0.36
CA LEU A 62 -9.87 0.27 -0.73
C LEU A 62 -9.29 1.58 -1.26
N ILE A 63 -8.18 2.01 -0.67
CA ILE A 63 -7.42 3.19 -1.07
C ILE A 63 -5.98 2.81 -1.41
N VAL A 64 -5.39 3.54 -2.35
CA VAL A 64 -3.95 3.49 -2.61
C VAL A 64 -3.36 4.85 -2.31
N GLN A 65 -2.28 4.86 -1.54
CA GLN A 65 -1.48 6.05 -1.29
C GLN A 65 -0.12 5.88 -1.95
N THR A 66 0.37 6.94 -2.62
CA THR A 66 1.65 6.93 -3.30
C THR A 66 2.60 7.96 -2.69
N SER A 67 3.88 7.59 -2.55
CA SER A 67 4.96 8.50 -2.19
C SER A 67 6.01 8.52 -3.29
N SER A 68 6.45 9.72 -3.68
CA SER A 68 7.55 9.94 -4.63
C SER A 68 8.86 10.36 -3.93
N ASP A 69 8.86 10.48 -2.61
CA ASP A 69 9.94 11.05 -1.80
C ASP A 69 10.46 10.09 -0.73
N GLY A 70 10.33 8.78 -0.99
CA GLY A 70 10.85 7.74 -0.10
C GLY A 70 10.01 7.48 1.15
N GLY A 71 8.76 7.96 1.18
CA GLY A 71 7.81 7.75 2.26
C GLY A 71 7.64 8.96 3.18
N LEU A 72 8.24 10.12 2.86
CA LEU A 72 8.13 11.35 3.64
C LEU A 72 6.76 12.01 3.49
N SER A 73 6.17 11.95 2.29
CA SER A 73 4.82 12.43 2.01
C SER A 73 4.06 11.46 1.11
N TRP A 74 2.73 11.47 1.25
CA TRP A 74 1.83 10.52 0.60
C TRP A 74 0.61 11.23 0.03
N ILE A 75 0.16 10.77 -1.14
CA ILE A 75 -1.05 11.26 -1.81
C ILE A 75 -2.00 10.08 -2.02
N THR A 76 -3.25 10.21 -1.58
CA THR A 76 -4.30 9.24 -1.88
C THR A 76 -4.72 9.34 -3.34
N GLN A 77 -4.67 8.22 -4.06
CA GLN A 77 -5.07 8.14 -5.46
C GLN A 77 -6.61 8.18 -5.58
N PRO A 78 -7.16 8.85 -6.60
CA PRO A 78 -8.60 9.08 -6.73
C PRO A 78 -9.39 7.86 -7.24
N GLN A 79 -8.74 6.71 -7.42
CA GLN A 79 -9.33 5.52 -7.99
C GLN A 79 -10.31 4.83 -7.03
N VAL A 80 -11.48 4.45 -7.56
CA VAL A 80 -12.47 3.65 -6.84
C VAL A 80 -12.16 2.18 -7.09
N LEU A 81 -11.69 1.44 -6.08
CA LEU A 81 -11.22 0.06 -6.23
C LEU A 81 -12.30 -0.99 -5.96
N ASN A 82 -13.20 -0.73 -5.02
CA ASN A 82 -14.32 -1.59 -4.66
C ASN A 82 -15.64 -0.82 -4.63
N ASP A 83 -16.72 -1.59 -4.63
CA ASP A 83 -18.11 -1.14 -4.70
C ASP A 83 -19.01 -2.09 -3.89
N ALA A 84 -20.32 -1.86 -3.99
CA ALA A 84 -21.37 -2.70 -3.43
C ALA A 84 -21.14 -4.21 -3.60
N ASP A 85 -20.83 -4.63 -4.83
CA ASP A 85 -20.73 -6.04 -5.19
C ASP A 85 -19.39 -6.64 -4.79
N SER A 86 -18.39 -5.80 -4.56
CA SER A 86 -17.02 -6.17 -4.22
C SER A 86 -16.60 -5.82 -2.79
N GLY A 87 -17.56 -5.59 -1.88
CA GLY A 87 -17.30 -5.50 -0.45
C GLY A 87 -17.02 -4.08 0.06
N LEU A 88 -17.68 -3.08 -0.49
CA LEU A 88 -17.68 -1.73 0.08
C LEU A 88 -18.47 -1.66 1.39
N PHE A 89 -19.64 -2.30 1.49
CA PHE A 89 -20.54 -2.15 2.63
C PHE A 89 -21.06 -3.47 3.22
N ASP A 90 -21.78 -3.36 4.34
CA ASP A 90 -22.41 -4.45 5.09
C ASP A 90 -23.40 -5.30 4.25
N PRO A 91 -23.62 -6.59 4.59
CA PRO A 91 -23.11 -7.30 5.78
C PRO A 91 -21.71 -7.90 5.63
N ASP A 92 -21.11 -7.85 4.43
CA ASP A 92 -19.81 -8.48 4.17
C ASP A 92 -18.82 -7.51 3.50
N PRO A 93 -18.38 -6.43 4.17
CA PRO A 93 -17.40 -5.54 3.58
C PRO A 93 -16.00 -6.20 3.59
N ALA A 94 -15.10 -5.74 2.73
CA ALA A 94 -13.77 -6.32 2.55
C ALA A 94 -12.96 -6.31 3.87
N SER A 95 -12.34 -7.43 4.22
CA SER A 95 -11.61 -7.58 5.48
C SER A 95 -10.11 -7.86 5.28
N GLN A 96 -9.70 -8.09 4.04
CA GLN A 96 -8.31 -8.34 3.67
C GLN A 96 -8.02 -7.74 2.30
N CYS A 97 -6.80 -7.26 2.12
CA CYS A 97 -6.28 -6.79 0.85
C CYS A 97 -4.79 -7.10 0.72
N SER A 98 -4.26 -7.10 -0.50
CA SER A 98 -2.84 -7.26 -0.82
C SER A 98 -2.57 -6.63 -2.17
N LEU A 99 -1.33 -6.20 -2.39
CA LEU A 99 -0.90 -5.70 -3.69
C LEU A 99 0.43 -6.31 -4.17
N ALA A 100 0.63 -6.30 -5.47
CA ALA A 100 1.89 -6.61 -6.14
C ALA A 100 2.10 -5.65 -7.32
N ILE A 101 3.32 -5.57 -7.82
CA ILE A 101 3.64 -4.85 -9.06
C ILE A 101 4.37 -5.82 -10.00
N ASP A 102 3.97 -5.87 -11.27
CA ASP A 102 4.66 -6.66 -12.28
C ASP A 102 5.88 -5.93 -12.88
N ASP A 103 6.60 -6.61 -13.77
CA ASP A 103 7.76 -6.06 -14.47
C ASP A 103 7.42 -5.05 -15.57
N GLN A 104 6.13 -4.82 -15.84
CA GLN A 104 5.62 -3.75 -16.70
C GLN A 104 5.16 -2.51 -15.91
N GLY A 105 5.20 -2.56 -14.57
CA GLY A 105 4.76 -1.49 -13.69
C GLY A 105 3.25 -1.49 -13.41
N THR A 106 2.53 -2.55 -13.74
CA THR A 106 1.10 -2.71 -13.42
C THR A 106 0.95 -3.07 -11.95
N LEU A 107 0.12 -2.30 -11.22
CA LEU A 107 -0.30 -2.67 -9.88
C LEU A 107 -1.41 -3.72 -9.95
N HIS A 108 -1.18 -4.85 -9.31
CA HIS A 108 -2.13 -5.94 -9.12
C HIS A 108 -2.70 -5.86 -7.72
N ILE A 109 -4.01 -5.72 -7.60
CA ILE A 109 -4.70 -5.54 -6.32
C ILE A 109 -5.65 -6.70 -6.10
N LEU A 110 -5.58 -7.29 -4.91
CA LEU A 110 -6.46 -8.37 -4.50
C LEU A 110 -7.10 -8.03 -3.16
N TRP A 111 -8.38 -8.32 -3.02
CA TRP A 111 -9.09 -8.14 -1.77
C TRP A 111 -10.18 -9.18 -1.59
N GLY A 112 -10.70 -9.30 -0.38
CA GLY A 112 -11.78 -10.24 -0.14
C GLY A 112 -12.53 -9.98 1.15
N ARG A 113 -13.69 -10.63 1.22
CA ARG A 113 -14.56 -10.71 2.38
C ARG A 113 -14.48 -12.12 2.93
N TYR A 114 -14.03 -12.20 4.18
CA TYR A 114 -13.80 -13.45 4.90
C TYR A 114 -14.66 -13.42 6.17
N THR A 115 -15.90 -13.92 6.06
CA THR A 115 -16.89 -13.87 7.14
C THR A 115 -17.20 -15.27 7.66
N TYR A 116 -17.36 -15.41 8.98
CA TYR A 116 -17.85 -16.63 9.64
C TYR A 116 -19.38 -16.77 9.43
N PRO A 117 -19.96 -17.98 9.22
CA PRO A 117 -19.35 -19.29 9.39
C PRO A 117 -18.56 -19.87 8.22
N SER A 118 -18.58 -19.29 7.00
CA SER A 118 -17.66 -19.59 5.87
C SER A 118 -18.15 -18.94 4.57
N TYR A 119 -18.20 -17.61 4.51
CA TYR A 119 -18.40 -16.91 3.23
C TYR A 119 -17.08 -16.26 2.81
N PHE A 120 -16.55 -16.74 1.69
CA PHE A 120 -15.30 -16.26 1.11
C PHE A 120 -15.55 -15.81 -0.32
N ARG A 121 -15.34 -14.52 -0.57
CA ARG A 121 -15.23 -14.00 -1.93
C ARG A 121 -13.97 -13.19 -2.05
N GLN A 122 -13.29 -13.40 -3.18
CA GLN A 122 -12.06 -12.74 -3.54
C GLN A 122 -12.29 -11.99 -4.84
N PHE A 123 -11.68 -10.83 -4.93
CA PHE A 123 -11.76 -9.91 -6.04
C PHE A 123 -10.36 -9.50 -6.44
N TYR A 124 -10.21 -9.14 -7.70
CA TYR A 124 -8.94 -8.74 -8.28
C TYR A 124 -9.18 -7.59 -9.25
N ARG A 125 -8.24 -6.64 -9.27
CA ARG A 125 -8.18 -5.56 -10.25
C ARG A 125 -6.73 -5.24 -10.59
#